data_AF-A0AAV0VNE0-F1
#
_entry.id   AF-A0AAV0VNE0-F1
#
_cell.length_a   1.000
_cell.length_b   1.000
_cell.length_c   1.000
_cell.angle_alpha   90.00
_cell.angle_beta   90.00
_cell.angle_gamma   90.00
#
_symmetry.space_group_name_H-M   'P 1'
#
loop_
_entity.id
_entity.type
_entity.pdbx_description
1 polymer ?
#
loop_
_entity_poly.entity_id
_entity_poly.type
_entity_poly.pdbx_seq_one_letter_code
_entity_poly.pdbx_strand_id
1 'polypeptide(L)'
;MYFGFLLPTINELSSKLEAMSRKQIVYCQPLVTALYDGVSKRFGALEENNFLIIAAVSHPSFKCAWIKNEIRKNVAISLLKDAMYEMYSDKVVQNTEELNKNKSSSSDDSDQEEYTNDSFFSWASTKKSRNVLVENEIADFLNKSPTKKINILNYTPILKKVFVKYNTPLPSSAPIERVFSLGACILTKKRGKMSDSNFEKTMLLKSNSKII
;
A
#
# COMPACT_ATOMS: atom_id res chain seq x y z
N MET A 1 2.48 5.52 8.48
CA MET A 1 3.67 5.10 7.69
C MET A 1 3.25 3.90 6.88
N TYR A 2 3.55 3.87 5.59
CA TYR A 2 3.15 2.78 4.69
C TYR A 2 4.27 1.74 4.56
N PHE A 3 3.93 0.49 4.27
CA PHE A 3 4.92 -0.57 4.04
C PHE A 3 5.90 -0.25 2.91
N GLY A 4 5.47 0.49 1.89
CA GLY A 4 6.31 0.89 0.77
C GLY A 4 7.48 1.82 1.12
N PHE A 5 7.60 2.28 2.37
CA PHE A 5 8.81 2.97 2.85
C PHE A 5 9.95 2.01 3.19
N LEU A 6 9.67 0.74 3.48
CA LEU A 6 10.65 -0.18 4.07
C LEU A 6 11.84 -0.43 3.12
N LEU A 7 11.60 -1.00 1.94
CA LEU A 7 12.68 -1.33 0.99
C LEU A 7 13.44 -0.10 0.48
N PRO A 8 12.78 1.02 0.08
CA PRO A 8 13.51 2.21 -0.32
C PRO A 8 14.42 2.75 0.79
N THR A 9 13.97 2.67 2.05
CA THR A 9 14.78 3.12 3.20
C THR A 9 15.98 2.20 3.45
N ILE A 10 15.80 0.88 3.38
CA ILE A 10 16.90 -0.09 3.55
C ILE A 10 17.93 0.08 2.43
N ASN A 11 17.49 0.16 1.19
CA ASN A 11 18.38 0.31 0.03
C ASN A 11 19.16 1.64 0.06
N GLU A 12 18.51 2.74 0.47
CA GLU A 12 19.17 4.03 0.65
C GLU A 12 20.18 3.99 1.81
N LEU A 13 19.83 3.33 2.92
CA LEU A 13 20.74 3.13 4.06
C LEU A 13 21.98 2.33 3.65
N SER A 14 21.81 1.20 2.98
CA SER A 14 22.90 0.37 2.46
C SER A 14 23.79 1.16 1.52
N SER A 15 23.20 1.92 0.59
CA SER A 15 23.96 2.78 -0.33
C SER A 15 24.79 3.85 0.40
N LYS A 16 24.25 4.44 1.48
CA LYS A 16 24.96 5.44 2.29
C LYS A 16 26.07 4.82 3.14
N LEU A 17 25.85 3.62 3.70
CA LEU A 17 26.86 2.88 4.43
C LEU A 17 28.02 2.46 3.53
N GLU A 18 27.71 1.98 2.33
CA GLU A 18 28.72 1.65 1.32
C GLU A 18 29.53 2.88 0.90
N ALA A 19 28.86 4.02 0.65
CA ALA A 19 29.53 5.27 0.34
C ALA A 19 30.41 5.77 1.49
N MET A 20 30.01 5.56 2.75
CA MET A 20 30.83 5.88 3.93
C MET A 20 32.03 4.95 4.06
N SER A 21 31.86 3.66 3.78
CA SER A 21 32.95 2.67 3.82
C SER A 21 34.07 3.02 2.82
N ARG A 22 33.72 3.65 1.70
CA ARG A 22 34.69 4.13 0.70
C ARG A 22 35.44 5.40 1.13
N LYS A 23 34.93 6.14 2.10
CA LYS A 23 35.66 7.27 2.69
C LYS A 23 36.70 6.70 3.65
N GLN A 24 37.92 7.23 3.64
CA GLN A 24 38.94 6.83 4.62
C GLN A 24 38.55 7.38 6.01
N ILE A 25 37.73 6.62 6.74
CA ILE A 25 37.35 6.96 8.11
C ILE A 25 38.33 6.23 9.05
N VAL A 26 39.22 6.99 9.69
CA VAL A 26 40.35 6.43 10.46
C VAL A 26 39.90 5.59 11.66
N TYR A 27 38.85 6.01 12.37
CA TYR A 27 38.46 5.37 13.64
C TYR A 27 37.17 4.54 13.56
N CYS A 28 36.17 4.99 12.79
CA CYS A 28 34.84 4.36 12.77
C CYS A 28 34.65 3.33 11.65
N GLN A 29 35.68 3.00 10.86
CA GLN A 29 35.56 2.00 9.80
C GLN A 29 34.97 0.66 10.30
N PRO A 30 35.42 0.10 11.45
CA PRO A 30 34.85 -1.16 11.95
C PRO A 30 33.37 -1.05 12.29
N LEU A 31 32.92 0.13 12.76
CA LEU A 31 31.51 0.38 13.06
C LEU A 31 30.67 0.44 11.77
N VAL A 32 31.17 1.11 10.72
CA VAL A 32 30.47 1.18 9.43
C VAL A 32 30.32 -0.21 8.82
N THR A 33 31.38 -1.03 8.86
CA THR A 33 31.33 -2.42 8.39
C THR A 33 30.34 -3.25 9.22
N ALA A 34 30.40 -3.19 10.55
CA ALA A 34 29.47 -3.91 11.41
C ALA A 34 28.01 -3.52 11.19
N LEU A 35 27.74 -2.23 10.94
CA LEU A 35 26.40 -1.74 10.60
C LEU A 35 25.93 -2.25 9.24
N TYR A 36 26.80 -2.20 8.23
CA TYR A 36 26.49 -2.71 6.89
C TYR A 36 26.17 -4.21 6.95
N ASP A 37 27.04 -5.00 7.57
CA ASP A 37 26.86 -6.45 7.71
C ASP A 37 25.61 -6.78 8.51
N GLY A 38 25.32 -6.01 9.58
CA GLY A 38 24.11 -6.17 10.38
C GLY A 38 22.83 -5.88 9.58
N VAL A 39 22.83 -4.82 8.78
CA VAL A 39 21.69 -4.48 7.89
C VAL A 39 21.50 -5.56 6.84
N SER A 40 22.56 -5.96 6.13
CA SER A 40 22.50 -7.01 5.12
C SER A 40 22.05 -8.35 5.69
N LYS A 41 22.57 -8.74 6.86
CA LYS A 41 22.18 -9.98 7.53
C LYS A 41 20.71 -9.98 7.98
N ARG A 42 20.22 -8.86 8.51
CA ARG A 42 18.86 -8.76 9.06
C ARG A 42 17.80 -8.57 7.99
N PHE A 43 18.11 -7.81 6.95
CA PHE A 43 17.12 -7.38 5.96
C PHE A 43 17.33 -7.96 4.56
N GLY A 44 18.42 -8.69 4.31
CA GLY A 44 18.71 -9.25 2.98
C GLY A 44 17.58 -10.13 2.43
N ALA A 45 16.99 -10.98 3.28
CA ALA A 45 15.85 -11.82 2.89
C ALA A 45 14.57 -11.02 2.56
N LEU A 46 14.45 -9.77 3.04
CA LEU A 46 13.30 -8.92 2.75
C LEU A 46 13.39 -8.27 1.37
N GLU A 47 14.59 -8.12 0.81
CA GLU A 47 14.78 -7.53 -0.53
C GLU A 47 14.14 -8.36 -1.65
N GLU A 48 14.03 -9.67 -1.44
CA GLU A 48 13.45 -10.62 -2.39
C GLU A 48 11.94 -10.84 -2.18
N ASN A 49 11.35 -10.22 -1.14
CA ASN A 49 9.96 -10.44 -0.82
C ASN A 49 9.03 -9.67 -1.76
N ASN A 50 8.30 -10.40 -2.61
CA ASN A 50 7.34 -9.86 -3.57
C ASN A 50 6.35 -8.85 -2.94
N PHE A 51 5.83 -9.13 -1.75
CA PHE A 51 4.89 -8.25 -1.06
C PHE A 51 5.51 -6.87 -0.80
N LEU A 52 6.75 -6.84 -0.33
CA LEU A 52 7.46 -5.60 -0.01
C LEU A 52 7.88 -4.85 -1.28
N ILE A 53 8.24 -5.56 -2.34
CA ILE A 53 8.55 -4.98 -3.65
C ILE A 53 7.31 -4.29 -4.22
N ILE A 54 6.16 -4.98 -4.22
CA ILE A 54 4.90 -4.42 -4.72
C ILE A 54 4.49 -3.20 -3.87
N ALA A 55 4.62 -3.27 -2.54
CA ALA A 55 4.32 -2.14 -1.65
C ALA A 55 5.19 -0.91 -1.98
N ALA A 56 6.49 -1.10 -2.20
CA ALA A 56 7.42 -0.02 -2.51
C ALA A 56 7.19 0.59 -3.90
N VAL A 57 6.98 -0.23 -4.93
CA VAL A 57 6.81 0.24 -6.32
C VAL A 57 5.44 0.87 -6.54
N SER A 58 4.39 0.39 -5.85
CA SER A 58 3.06 1.04 -5.90
C SER A 58 3.02 2.40 -5.19
N HIS A 59 4.05 2.75 -4.40
CA HIS A 59 4.07 4.00 -3.65
C HIS A 59 4.45 5.21 -4.54
N PRO A 60 3.60 6.25 -4.66
CA PRO A 60 3.84 7.38 -5.57
C PRO A 60 5.16 8.14 -5.38
N SER A 61 5.69 8.14 -4.16
CA SER A 61 6.92 8.87 -3.81
C SER A 61 8.21 8.15 -4.21
N PHE A 62 8.17 6.83 -4.38
CA PHE A 62 9.36 6.02 -4.66
C PHE A 62 9.29 5.41 -6.05
N LYS A 63 8.17 4.77 -6.40
CA LYS A 63 8.01 4.01 -7.64
C LYS A 63 9.20 3.05 -7.82
N CYS A 64 9.87 3.12 -8.96
CA CYS A 64 11.10 2.37 -9.24
C CYS A 64 12.39 3.17 -8.97
N ALA A 65 12.33 4.40 -8.46
CA ALA A 65 13.49 5.29 -8.38
C ALA A 65 14.59 4.81 -7.41
N TRP A 66 14.24 3.95 -6.45
CA TRP A 66 15.18 3.38 -5.49
C TRP A 66 15.94 2.17 -6.04
N ILE A 67 15.49 1.57 -7.15
CA ILE A 67 16.11 0.39 -7.74
C ILE A 67 17.12 0.82 -8.80
N LYS A 68 18.42 0.65 -8.51
CA LYS A 68 19.51 1.00 -9.44
C LYS A 68 19.69 -0.01 -10.57
N ASN A 69 19.42 -1.29 -10.29
CA ASN A 69 19.61 -2.38 -11.26
C ASN A 69 18.39 -2.51 -12.17
N GLU A 70 18.59 -2.37 -13.49
CA GLU A 70 17.50 -2.42 -14.48
C GLU A 70 16.78 -3.77 -14.52
N ILE A 71 17.49 -4.88 -14.31
CA ILE A 71 16.88 -6.22 -14.27
C ILE A 71 15.91 -6.31 -13.09
N ARG A 72 16.36 -5.91 -11.90
CA ARG A 72 15.50 -5.87 -10.69
C ARG A 72 14.31 -4.93 -10.89
N LYS A 73 14.52 -3.80 -11.57
CA LYS A 73 13.46 -2.83 -11.88
C LYS A 73 12.40 -3.45 -12.79
N ASN A 74 12.80 -4.18 -13.82
CA ASN A 74 11.86 -4.85 -14.72
C ASN A 74 11.05 -5.94 -14.01
N VAL A 75 11.70 -6.73 -13.15
CA VAL A 75 11.01 -7.73 -12.29
C VAL A 75 10.02 -7.05 -11.35
N ALA A 76 10.39 -5.91 -10.75
CA ALA A 76 9.49 -5.20 -9.85
C ALA A 76 8.27 -4.62 -10.59
N ILE A 77 8.44 -4.18 -11.84
CA ILE A 77 7.35 -3.73 -12.70
C ILE A 77 6.45 -4.91 -13.12
N SER A 78 7.01 -6.07 -13.45
CA SER A 78 6.19 -7.26 -13.77
C SER A 78 5.36 -7.71 -12.58
N LEU A 79 5.94 -7.73 -11.37
CA LEU A 79 5.20 -8.03 -10.15
C LEU A 79 4.06 -7.04 -9.88
N LEU A 80 4.27 -5.75 -10.17
CA LEU A 80 3.21 -4.75 -10.06
C LEU A 80 2.09 -5.02 -11.07
N LYS A 81 2.45 -5.35 -12.32
CA LYS A 81 1.48 -5.70 -13.37
C LYS A 81 0.62 -6.87 -12.95
N ASP A 82 1.24 -7.96 -12.49
CA ASP A 82 0.55 -9.17 -12.04
C ASP A 82 -0.43 -8.83 -10.89
N ALA A 83 0.02 -8.05 -9.90
CA ALA A 83 -0.84 -7.61 -8.80
C ALA A 83 -2.03 -6.73 -9.27
N MET A 84 -1.84 -5.91 -10.31
CA MET A 84 -2.93 -5.11 -10.88
C MET A 84 -3.92 -5.97 -11.67
N TYR A 85 -3.44 -6.99 -12.38
CA TYR A 85 -4.30 -7.95 -13.07
C TYR A 85 -5.19 -8.73 -12.10
N GLU A 86 -4.64 -9.21 -10.98
CA GLU A 86 -5.40 -9.87 -9.91
C GLU A 86 -6.53 -8.97 -9.38
N MET A 87 -6.20 -7.73 -8.98
CA MET A 87 -7.18 -6.80 -8.40
C MET A 87 -8.27 -6.35 -9.39
N TYR A 88 -7.97 -6.40 -10.69
CA TYR A 88 -8.95 -6.13 -11.74
C TYR A 88 -9.90 -7.32 -11.93
N SER A 89 -9.40 -8.56 -11.87
CA SER A 89 -10.21 -9.78 -11.96
C SER A 89 -11.27 -9.83 -10.85
N ASP A 90 -10.87 -9.55 -9.61
CA ASP A 90 -11.77 -9.53 -8.44
C ASP A 90 -12.92 -8.52 -8.61
N LYS A 91 -12.67 -7.39 -9.28
CA LYS A 91 -13.69 -6.35 -9.52
C LYS A 91 -14.77 -6.83 -10.50
N VAL A 92 -14.41 -7.64 -11.50
CA VAL A 92 -15.38 -8.15 -12.49
C VAL A 92 -16.29 -9.21 -11.85
N VAL A 93 -15.74 -10.06 -10.99
CA VAL A 93 -16.52 -11.07 -10.26
C VAL A 93 -17.50 -10.40 -9.28
N GLN A 94 -17.04 -9.44 -8.48
CA GLN A 94 -17.90 -8.71 -7.54
C GLN A 94 -19.03 -7.92 -8.24
N ASN A 95 -18.74 -7.24 -9.35
CA ASN A 95 -19.79 -6.56 -10.13
C ASN A 95 -20.82 -7.55 -10.70
N THR A 96 -20.40 -8.76 -11.07
CA THR A 96 -21.30 -9.80 -11.62
C THR A 96 -22.19 -10.40 -10.52
N GLU A 97 -21.67 -10.54 -9.30
CA GLU A 97 -22.44 -11.00 -8.14
C GLU A 97 -23.43 -9.95 -7.63
N GLU A 98 -23.07 -8.66 -7.62
CA GLU A 98 -23.98 -7.56 -7.27
C GLU A 98 -25.12 -7.39 -8.29
N LEU A 99 -24.84 -7.58 -9.58
CA LEU A 99 -25.87 -7.59 -10.65
C LEU A 99 -26.84 -8.77 -10.53
N ASN A 100 -26.39 -9.93 -10.03
CA ASN A 100 -27.23 -11.10 -9.84
C ASN A 100 -28.03 -11.08 -8.53
N LYS A 101 -27.56 -10.37 -7.49
CA LYS A 101 -28.32 -10.18 -6.24
C LYS A 101 -29.49 -9.21 -6.36
N ASN A 102 -29.42 -8.26 -7.30
CA ASN A 102 -30.49 -7.29 -7.53
C ASN A 102 -31.55 -7.75 -8.54
N LYS A 103 -31.47 -9.00 -9.03
CA LYS A 103 -32.43 -9.57 -10.01
C LYS A 103 -33.51 -10.47 -9.41
N SER A 104 -33.53 -10.69 -8.10
CA SER A 104 -34.47 -11.62 -7.45
C SER A 104 -35.63 -10.95 -6.69
N SER A 105 -35.89 -9.66 -6.89
CA SER A 105 -37.08 -9.01 -6.32
C SER A 105 -37.57 -7.82 -7.16
N SER A 106 -38.30 -8.09 -8.24
CA SER A 106 -39.56 -7.41 -8.61
C SER A 106 -39.90 -7.74 -10.05
N SER A 107 -41.00 -8.46 -10.21
CA SER A 107 -41.74 -8.58 -11.45
C SER A 107 -42.33 -7.22 -11.85
N ASP A 108 -42.32 -6.99 -13.16
CA ASP A 108 -43.13 -6.04 -13.92
C ASP A 108 -42.94 -4.53 -13.75
N ASP A 109 -43.03 -3.95 -14.95
CA ASP A 109 -43.33 -2.59 -15.34
C ASP A 109 -42.19 -1.61 -15.58
N SER A 110 -42.15 -1.20 -16.84
CA SER A 110 -41.42 -0.07 -17.39
C SER A 110 -41.69 1.20 -16.60
N ASP A 111 -40.65 1.89 -16.17
CA ASP A 111 -40.37 3.23 -16.71
C ASP A 111 -39.02 3.75 -16.22
N GLN A 112 -38.47 4.57 -17.10
CA GLN A 112 -37.13 5.12 -17.11
C GLN A 112 -36.84 5.99 -15.89
N GLU A 113 -35.58 5.97 -15.44
CA GLU A 113 -34.77 7.17 -15.14
C GLU A 113 -33.34 6.75 -14.77
N GLU A 114 -32.59 6.31 -15.77
CA GLU A 114 -31.14 6.16 -15.67
C GLU A 114 -30.50 7.52 -15.98
N TYR A 115 -29.97 8.17 -14.95
CA TYR A 115 -29.28 9.46 -15.06
C TYR A 115 -28.08 9.34 -16.02
N THR A 116 -28.25 10.00 -17.17
CA THR A 116 -27.23 10.51 -18.10
C THR A 116 -26.25 9.48 -18.70
N ASN A 117 -26.71 8.74 -19.69
CA ASN A 117 -25.83 8.24 -20.75
C ASN A 117 -25.96 9.15 -21.99
N ASP A 118 -25.39 10.36 -21.89
CA ASP A 118 -25.11 11.18 -23.07
C ASP A 118 -24.05 10.45 -23.92
N SER A 119 -24.46 9.71 -24.93
CA SER A 119 -23.51 9.13 -25.88
C SER A 119 -23.94 9.36 -27.32
N PHE A 120 -24.01 10.65 -27.69
CA PHE A 120 -23.97 11.12 -29.08
C PHE A 120 -22.81 10.50 -29.90
N PHE A 121 -21.72 10.08 -29.24
CA PHE A 121 -20.58 9.38 -29.83
C PHE A 121 -20.45 7.94 -29.31
N SER A 122 -21.40 7.06 -29.64
CA SER A 122 -21.37 5.63 -29.26
C SER A 122 -20.10 4.89 -29.68
N TRP A 123 -19.40 5.34 -30.72
CA TRP A 123 -18.11 4.81 -31.14
C TRP A 123 -16.97 5.10 -30.15
N ALA A 124 -17.04 6.21 -29.40
CA ALA A 124 -16.04 6.58 -28.40
C ALA A 124 -16.10 5.68 -27.15
N SER A 125 -17.25 5.03 -26.91
CA SER A 125 -17.48 4.08 -25.83
C SER A 125 -16.91 2.68 -26.12
N THR A 126 -15.88 2.58 -26.98
CA THR A 126 -15.24 1.30 -27.29
C THR A 126 -14.72 0.68 -25.99
N LYS A 127 -15.27 -0.47 -25.58
CA LYS A 127 -14.81 -1.23 -24.42
C LYS A 127 -13.34 -1.62 -24.64
N LYS A 128 -12.41 -0.83 -24.09
CA LYS A 128 -10.99 -1.13 -24.16
C LYS A 128 -10.74 -2.51 -23.54
N SER A 129 -9.92 -3.33 -24.20
CA SER A 129 -9.52 -4.64 -23.69
C SER A 129 -8.90 -4.50 -22.29
N ARG A 130 -9.15 -5.48 -21.41
CA ARG A 130 -8.68 -5.49 -20.01
C ARG A 130 -7.18 -5.19 -19.89
N ASN A 131 -6.39 -5.78 -20.77
CA ASN A 131 -4.93 -5.61 -20.80
C ASN A 131 -4.54 -4.17 -21.16
N VAL A 132 -5.29 -3.53 -22.06
CA VAL A 132 -5.00 -2.15 -22.50
C VAL A 132 -5.26 -1.14 -21.38
N LEU A 133 -6.27 -1.36 -20.52
CA LEU A 133 -6.55 -0.47 -19.40
C LEU A 133 -5.47 -0.55 -18.31
N VAL A 134 -5.06 -1.76 -17.92
CA VAL A 134 -4.00 -1.98 -16.92
C VAL A 134 -2.67 -1.42 -17.42
N GLU A 135 -2.29 -1.73 -18.66
CA GLU A 135 -1.04 -1.26 -19.25
C GLU A 135 -1.00 0.27 -19.38
N ASN A 136 -2.11 0.91 -19.78
CA ASN A 136 -2.19 2.38 -19.84
C ASN A 136 -2.04 3.01 -18.45
N GLU A 137 -2.72 2.48 -17.44
CA GLU A 137 -2.65 3.02 -16.07
C GLU A 137 -1.23 2.90 -15.48
N ILE A 138 -0.54 1.79 -15.76
CA ILE A 138 0.84 1.57 -15.33
C ILE A 138 1.79 2.51 -16.07
N ALA A 139 1.66 2.62 -17.39
CA ALA A 139 2.48 3.54 -18.19
C ALA A 139 2.29 4.99 -17.71
N ASP A 140 1.05 5.43 -17.50
CA ASP A 140 0.72 6.76 -16.99
C ASP A 140 1.30 6.99 -15.59
N PHE A 141 1.26 5.97 -14.72
CA PHE A 141 1.82 6.06 -13.38
C PHE A 141 3.35 6.15 -13.42
N LEU A 142 4.02 5.34 -14.24
CA LEU A 142 5.48 5.31 -14.33
C LEU A 142 6.06 6.53 -15.04
N ASN A 143 5.36 7.07 -16.04
CA ASN A 143 5.79 8.27 -16.78
C ASN A 143 5.71 9.55 -15.94
N LYS A 144 4.81 9.62 -14.97
CA LYS A 144 4.72 10.77 -14.06
C LYS A 144 5.91 10.79 -13.10
N SER A 145 6.42 11.96 -12.74
CA SER A 145 7.49 12.09 -11.74
C SER A 145 7.05 11.59 -10.35
N PRO A 146 7.97 11.06 -9.52
CA PRO A 146 7.65 10.69 -8.14
C PRO A 146 7.09 11.88 -7.35
N THR A 147 5.96 11.68 -6.68
CA THR A 147 5.26 12.76 -5.96
C THR A 147 4.96 12.32 -4.53
N LYS A 148 5.11 13.23 -3.56
CA LYS A 148 4.78 12.97 -2.15
C LYS A 148 3.27 12.90 -1.88
N LYS A 149 2.44 13.41 -2.79
CA LYS A 149 0.99 13.47 -2.66
C LYS A 149 0.34 12.16 -3.09
N ILE A 150 -0.38 11.53 -2.18
CA ILE A 150 -1.11 10.28 -2.42
C ILE A 150 -2.36 10.46 -3.29
N ASN A 151 -2.87 11.69 -3.41
CA ASN A 151 -4.07 12.01 -4.20
C ASN A 151 -3.94 11.61 -5.67
N ILE A 152 -2.72 11.41 -6.17
CA ILE A 152 -2.48 10.94 -7.52
C ILE A 152 -3.09 9.55 -7.78
N LEU A 153 -3.26 8.75 -6.72
CA LEU A 153 -3.90 7.43 -6.80
C LEU A 153 -5.40 7.52 -7.08
N ASN A 154 -6.05 8.68 -6.89
CA ASN A 154 -7.47 8.84 -7.24
C ASN A 154 -7.68 8.79 -8.76
N TYR A 155 -6.66 9.12 -9.55
CA TYR A 155 -6.72 9.05 -11.02
C TYR A 155 -6.37 7.65 -11.56
N THR A 156 -5.85 6.76 -10.71
CA THR A 156 -5.42 5.40 -11.07
C THR A 156 -6.14 4.40 -10.16
N PRO A 157 -7.39 4.02 -10.49
CA PRO A 157 -8.26 3.27 -9.59
C PRO A 157 -7.79 1.83 -9.33
N ILE A 158 -7.14 1.16 -10.29
CA ILE A 158 -6.65 -0.20 -10.12
C ILE A 158 -5.43 -0.18 -9.20
N LEU A 159 -4.50 0.74 -9.48
CA LEU A 159 -3.31 0.93 -8.67
C LEU A 159 -3.65 1.38 -7.25
N LYS A 160 -4.71 2.19 -7.06
CA LYS A 160 -5.21 2.56 -5.73
C LYS A 160 -5.59 1.34 -4.90
N LYS A 161 -6.25 0.35 -5.52
CA LYS A 161 -6.61 -0.89 -4.82
C LYS A 161 -5.38 -1.70 -4.43
N VAL A 162 -4.41 -1.84 -5.34
CA VAL A 162 -3.11 -2.47 -5.04
C VAL A 162 -2.43 -1.74 -3.90
N PHE A 163 -2.35 -0.41 -3.98
CA PHE A 163 -1.77 0.42 -2.92
C PHE A 163 -2.45 0.14 -1.59
N VAL A 164 -3.79 0.16 -1.52
CA VAL A 164 -4.51 -0.12 -0.27
C VAL A 164 -4.15 -1.51 0.27
N LYS A 165 -4.17 -2.56 -0.56
CA LYS A 165 -3.87 -3.94 -0.14
C LYS A 165 -2.45 -4.09 0.43
N TYR A 166 -1.46 -3.52 -0.24
CA TYR A 166 -0.05 -3.75 0.09
C TYR A 166 0.55 -2.70 1.06
N ASN A 167 0.03 -1.46 1.07
CA ASN A 167 0.61 -0.38 1.88
C ASN A 167 -0.11 -0.09 3.20
N THR A 168 -1.37 -0.52 3.37
CA THR A 168 -2.15 -0.26 4.61
C THR A 168 -1.91 -1.22 5.78
N PRO A 169 -1.35 -2.44 5.61
CA PRO A 169 -0.97 -3.25 6.76
C PRO A 169 0.00 -2.49 7.68
N LEU A 170 0.02 -2.81 8.97
CA LEU A 170 0.86 -2.09 9.94
C LEU A 170 2.33 -2.50 9.78
N PRO A 171 3.25 -1.57 9.44
CA PRO A 171 4.66 -1.90 9.21
C PRO A 171 5.45 -2.15 10.49
N SER A 172 4.86 -1.91 11.66
CA SER A 172 5.49 -2.04 12.98
C SER A 172 4.43 -2.22 14.05
N SER A 173 4.81 -2.83 15.18
CA SER A 173 4.02 -2.90 16.42
C SER A 173 3.88 -1.55 17.14
N ALA A 174 4.70 -0.55 16.80
CA ALA A 174 4.72 0.74 17.50
C ALA A 174 3.34 1.44 17.64
N PRO A 175 2.42 1.40 16.65
CA PRO A 175 1.07 1.91 16.83
C PRO A 175 0.28 1.18 17.94
N ILE A 176 0.48 -0.13 18.06
CA ILE A 176 -0.15 -0.99 19.07
C ILE A 176 0.48 -0.75 20.45
N GLU A 177 1.79 -0.53 20.53
CA GLU A 177 2.46 -0.17 21.79
C GLU A 177 1.91 1.12 22.41
N ARG A 178 1.53 2.10 21.57
CA ARG A 178 0.84 3.31 22.05
C ARG A 178 -0.52 2.98 22.65
N VAL A 179 -1.26 2.06 22.05
CA VAL A 179 -2.54 1.56 22.56
C VAL A 179 -2.33 0.86 23.91
N PHE A 180 -1.33 0.01 24.05
CA PHE A 180 -0.99 -0.63 25.33
C PHE A 180 -0.54 0.36 26.40
N SER A 181 0.19 1.40 26.03
CA SER A 181 0.57 2.49 26.94
C SER A 181 -0.66 3.20 27.51
N LEU A 182 -1.69 3.43 26.67
CA LEU A 182 -2.99 3.94 27.12
C LEU A 182 -3.73 2.94 28.01
N GLY A 183 -3.65 1.65 27.67
CA GLY A 183 -4.20 0.55 28.46
C GLY A 183 -3.65 0.52 29.89
N ALA A 184 -2.33 0.69 30.04
CA ALA A 184 -1.69 0.79 31.36
C ALA A 184 -2.21 1.97 32.20
N CYS A 185 -2.58 3.08 31.55
CA CYS A 185 -3.20 4.22 32.23
C CYS A 185 -4.65 3.96 32.66
N ILE A 186 -5.33 3.00 32.05
CA ILE A 186 -6.71 2.63 32.38
C ILE A 186 -6.72 1.54 33.46
N LEU A 187 -5.86 0.53 33.33
CA LEU A 187 -5.63 -0.55 34.30
C LEU A 187 -4.81 -0.05 35.49
N THR A 188 -5.47 0.69 36.37
CA THR A 188 -4.88 1.18 37.62
C THR A 188 -5.43 0.41 38.81
N LYS A 189 -4.68 0.35 39.92
CA LYS A 189 -5.12 -0.31 41.17
C LYS A 189 -6.51 0.17 41.65
N LYS A 190 -6.85 1.45 41.40
CA LYS A 190 -8.15 2.04 41.73
C LYS A 190 -9.31 1.60 40.83
N ARG A 191 -9.02 1.05 39.64
CA ARG A 191 -10.01 0.63 38.63
C ARG A 191 -10.04 -0.90 38.42
N GLY A 192 -9.50 -1.68 39.36
CA GLY A 192 -9.38 -3.14 39.24
C GLY A 192 -10.70 -3.92 39.24
N LYS A 193 -11.86 -3.28 39.52
CA LYS A 193 -13.20 -3.90 39.43
C LYS A 193 -13.85 -3.77 38.05
N MET A 194 -13.15 -3.21 37.07
CA MET A 194 -13.69 -3.06 35.72
C MET A 194 -13.66 -4.40 34.97
N SER A 195 -14.77 -4.75 34.33
CA SER A 195 -14.83 -5.93 33.46
C SER A 195 -14.05 -5.72 32.17
N ASP A 196 -13.62 -6.80 31.53
CA ASP A 196 -12.86 -6.76 30.28
C ASP A 196 -13.60 -5.99 29.17
N SER A 197 -14.91 -6.21 29.04
CA SER A 197 -15.75 -5.47 28.06
C SER A 197 -15.73 -3.96 28.31
N ASN A 198 -15.76 -3.52 29.57
CA ASN A 198 -15.72 -2.11 29.91
C ASN A 198 -14.31 -1.52 29.75
N PHE A 199 -13.26 -2.33 29.97
CA PHE A 199 -11.88 -1.96 29.68
C PHE A 199 -11.69 -1.69 28.18
N GLU A 200 -12.11 -2.61 27.32
CA GLU A 200 -12.02 -2.48 25.86
C GLU A 200 -12.77 -1.25 25.35
N LYS A 201 -14.02 -1.03 25.80
CA LYS A 201 -14.80 0.18 25.46
C LYS A 201 -14.08 1.45 25.87
N THR A 202 -13.52 1.49 27.09
CA THR A 202 -12.75 2.65 27.58
C THR A 202 -11.49 2.87 26.75
N MET A 203 -10.80 1.80 26.37
CA MET A 203 -9.59 1.85 25.54
C MET A 203 -9.91 2.41 24.16
N LEU A 204 -11.02 1.98 23.55
CA LEU A 204 -11.48 2.46 22.24
C LEU A 204 -11.86 3.95 22.29
N LEU A 205 -12.63 4.36 23.31
CA LEU A 205 -12.99 5.77 23.51
C LEU A 205 -11.75 6.65 23.70
N LYS A 206 -10.80 6.19 24.51
CA LYS A 206 -9.57 6.96 24.80
C LYS A 206 -8.66 7.08 23.57
N SER A 207 -8.55 6.01 22.79
CA SER A 207 -7.76 5.98 21.55
C SER A 207 -8.34 6.90 20.46
N ASN A 208 -9.66 7.08 20.44
CA ASN A 208 -10.39 7.90 19.47
C ASN A 208 -10.79 9.29 19.98
N SER A 209 -10.21 9.75 21.09
CA SER A 209 -10.51 11.05 21.72
C SER A 209 -10.26 12.31 20.86
N LYS A 210 -9.71 12.16 19.65
CA LYS A 210 -9.50 13.25 18.68
C LYS A 210 -10.49 13.23 17.52
N ILE A 211 -11.28 12.17 17.41
CA ILE A 211 -12.30 11.96 16.37
C ILE A 211 -13.70 12.32 16.91
N ILE A 212 -13.86 12.24 18.23
CA ILE A 212 -15.04 12.62 19.02
C ILE A 212 -14.73 13.95 19.71
#